data_AF-A0A3N9X693-F1
#
_entry.id   AF-A0A3N9X693-F1
#
_cell.length_a   1.000
_cell.length_b   1.000
_cell.length_c   1.000
_cell.angle_alpha   90.00
_cell.angle_beta   90.00
_cell.angle_gamma   90.00
#
_symmetry.space_group_name_H-M   'P 1'
#
loop_
_entity.id
_entity.type
_entity.pdbx_description
1 polymer ?
#
loop_
_entity_poly.entity_id
_entity_poly.type
_entity_poly.pdbx_seq_one_letter_code
_entity_poly.pdbx_strand_id
1 'polypeptide(L)'
;MAHPRVRHSRRGGGLGGLVGGGEHRPGLAGACAGAHRAGDGGHGQGSGRRAGRDGRRLRCALAGRGLDGAARGRPGRDRGGVPRRGARPRAQSGGRDGAALGDPPRWSPRPGRAGRRCRCGCRPHRGALVTGVARRQVTDRLRRGVRAARAWGRAARPGDPGPLPDFLVIGGQRCGTTSLYHHLAAHPQVQVASGKELQYFSVHHARGVRWYRGHFPRLAPGERTFEASPYYLFHPSVPARVAATLPQARFVALLRDPVQRAYSHYLHTRSYGVEPLSFVDALDAEEERLARATAGGPDSAAAHRALRNYSYAARGRYAEQLDRWFAHIPRERIHLARTEDLQADPAGTYADILRFLGLPAFTPEAFTRHTRRVDPGLSELTPALRERLGAHFAPHNARLATLLGWSDPWLG
;
A
#
# COMPACT_ATOMS: atom_id res chain seq x y z
N MET A 1 56.75 46.98 -11.13
CA MET A 1 56.50 47.85 -9.96
C MET A 1 56.23 46.97 -8.73
N ALA A 2 56.53 47.50 -7.54
CA ALA A 2 56.52 46.91 -6.18
C ALA A 2 55.74 45.59 -5.88
N HIS A 3 56.52 44.58 -5.46
CA HIS A 3 56.49 43.78 -4.19
C HIS A 3 55.62 44.28 -2.99
N PRO A 4 55.49 43.53 -1.84
CA PRO A 4 56.26 42.34 -1.36
C PRO A 4 55.55 41.17 -0.59
N ARG A 5 56.27 40.03 -0.51
CA ARG A 5 56.57 39.11 0.66
C ARG A 5 55.41 38.54 1.52
N VAL A 6 55.25 37.21 1.71
CA VAL A 6 56.14 36.16 2.29
C VAL A 6 56.33 36.22 3.81
N ARG A 7 55.89 35.17 4.52
CA ARG A 7 56.69 34.43 5.54
C ARG A 7 56.08 33.07 5.93
N HIS A 8 56.87 32.01 5.80
CA HIS A 8 56.71 30.77 6.56
C HIS A 8 57.46 30.87 7.91
N SER A 9 57.02 30.12 8.92
CA SER A 9 57.88 29.68 10.04
C SER A 9 57.95 28.15 10.09
N ARG A 10 59.06 27.62 10.60
CA ARG A 10 59.47 26.20 10.61
C ARG A 10 59.78 25.75 12.05
N ARG A 11 59.85 24.41 12.25
CA ARG A 11 60.45 23.66 13.39
C ARG A 11 59.67 23.79 14.72
N GLY A 12 59.72 22.82 15.64
CA GLY A 12 60.26 21.44 15.68
C GLY A 12 59.35 20.57 16.59
N GLY A 13 59.64 19.36 17.04
CA GLY A 13 60.84 18.51 17.02
C GLY A 13 60.91 17.67 18.32
N GLY A 14 61.28 16.38 18.26
CA GLY A 14 61.33 15.43 19.40
C GLY A 14 60.11 14.48 19.44
N LEU A 15 60.17 13.15 19.32
CA LEU A 15 61.12 12.05 19.67
C LEU A 15 61.11 11.59 21.15
N GLY A 16 61.07 10.26 21.31
CA GLY A 16 60.88 9.49 22.55
C GLY A 16 59.53 8.75 22.49
N GLY A 17 59.43 7.41 22.42
CA GLY A 17 60.35 6.32 22.75
C GLY A 17 59.60 5.42 23.77
N LEU A 18 58.96 4.32 23.37
CA LEU A 18 59.50 2.97 23.05
C LEU A 18 59.37 2.00 24.24
N VAL A 19 58.80 0.81 23.98
CA VAL A 19 58.79 -0.42 24.83
C VAL A 19 57.93 -0.32 26.12
N GLY A 20 57.18 -1.35 26.56
CA GLY A 20 56.88 -2.67 25.97
C GLY A 20 56.34 -3.65 27.02
N GLY A 21 55.86 -4.82 26.59
CA GLY A 21 55.32 -5.89 27.45
C GLY A 21 53.87 -5.63 27.92
N GLY A 22 53.03 -6.64 28.14
CA GLY A 22 53.26 -8.08 28.03
C GLY A 22 52.57 -8.83 29.16
N GLU A 23 51.87 -9.91 28.80
CA GLU A 23 51.52 -11.06 29.65
C GLU A 23 50.29 -11.03 30.61
N HIS A 24 49.46 -12.06 30.36
CA HIS A 24 48.84 -12.99 31.31
C HIS A 24 47.86 -12.55 32.42
N ARG A 25 46.62 -13.09 32.26
CA ARG A 25 45.71 -13.49 33.36
C ARG A 25 46.39 -14.51 34.29
N PRO A 26 45.96 -14.60 35.56
CA PRO A 26 44.91 -15.57 35.91
C PRO A 26 43.75 -14.96 36.70
N GLY A 27 42.64 -15.70 36.81
CA GLY A 27 41.52 -15.33 37.69
C GLY A 27 41.63 -16.02 39.06
N LEU A 28 40.80 -15.60 40.01
CA LEU A 28 40.55 -16.31 41.26
C LEU A 28 39.07 -16.27 41.62
N ALA A 29 38.61 -17.36 42.25
CA ALA A 29 37.28 -17.50 42.81
C ALA A 29 37.31 -17.38 44.34
N GLY A 30 36.18 -17.01 44.92
CA GLY A 30 35.90 -17.02 46.36
C GLY A 30 34.42 -16.65 46.54
N ALA A 31 33.45 -17.48 46.93
CA ALA A 31 33.35 -18.61 47.85
C ALA A 31 32.90 -18.23 49.28
N CYS A 32 31.68 -18.68 49.61
CA CYS A 32 31.22 -19.19 50.91
C CYS A 32 30.72 -18.27 52.05
N ALA A 33 29.55 -18.69 52.57
CA ALA A 33 29.16 -18.87 53.98
C ALA A 33 28.36 -17.78 54.76
N GLY A 34 27.53 -18.27 55.70
CA GLY A 34 26.69 -17.50 56.67
C GLY A 34 25.22 -17.34 56.23
N ALA A 35 24.19 -18.12 56.60
CA ALA A 35 23.87 -19.02 57.73
C ALA A 35 23.25 -18.36 58.99
N HIS A 36 21.98 -18.71 59.27
CA HIS A 36 21.24 -18.55 60.55
C HIS A 36 20.99 -17.12 61.07
N ARG A 37 20.00 -16.79 61.94
CA ARG A 37 18.88 -17.46 62.65
C ARG A 37 17.83 -16.34 62.95
N ALA A 38 16.53 -16.50 62.71
CA ALA A 38 15.48 -17.07 63.59
C ALA A 38 14.82 -16.08 64.58
N GLY A 39 13.50 -16.27 64.78
CA GLY A 39 12.67 -15.69 65.87
C GLY A 39 11.59 -14.70 65.40
N ASP A 40 10.35 -14.74 65.91
CA ASP A 40 9.62 -15.86 66.52
C ASP A 40 8.09 -15.56 66.60
N GLY A 41 7.27 -16.61 66.80
CA GLY A 41 5.86 -16.52 67.25
C GLY A 41 4.80 -16.03 66.23
N GLY A 42 3.58 -16.60 66.16
CA GLY A 42 3.10 -17.80 66.85
C GLY A 42 1.58 -18.02 66.65
N HIS A 43 1.20 -19.30 66.44
CA HIS A 43 -0.13 -19.92 66.61
C HIS A 43 -1.37 -19.37 65.85
N GLY A 44 -2.26 -20.22 65.32
CA GLY A 44 -2.20 -21.68 65.19
C GLY A 44 -3.54 -22.33 64.80
N GLN A 45 -3.48 -23.63 64.49
CA GLN A 45 -4.61 -24.59 64.36
C GLN A 45 -5.60 -24.36 63.19
N GLY A 46 -6.10 -25.38 62.47
CA GLY A 46 -5.77 -26.81 62.52
C GLY A 46 -6.72 -27.68 61.68
N SER A 47 -6.17 -28.81 61.21
CA SER A 47 -6.78 -29.96 60.48
C SER A 47 -6.87 -29.80 58.95
N GLY A 48 -6.47 -30.75 58.10
CA GLY A 48 -6.40 -32.21 58.20
C GLY A 48 -7.40 -32.81 57.18
N ARG A 49 -7.10 -33.77 56.30
CA ARG A 49 -5.94 -34.65 56.10
C ARG A 49 -5.79 -35.04 54.60
N ARG A 50 -4.61 -35.57 54.24
CA ARG A 50 -4.29 -36.75 53.39
C ARG A 50 -5.41 -37.34 52.48
N ALA A 51 -5.14 -37.94 51.32
CA ALA A 51 -3.95 -38.09 50.46
C ALA A 51 -4.37 -38.91 49.21
N GLY A 52 -3.50 -39.02 48.21
CA GLY A 52 -3.50 -40.22 47.34
C GLY A 52 -3.04 -39.99 45.92
N ARG A 53 -1.95 -40.66 45.51
CA ARG A 53 -1.65 -40.90 44.10
C ARG A 53 -2.52 -42.07 43.62
N ASP A 54 -2.99 -42.02 42.38
CA ASP A 54 -2.47 -42.94 41.36
C ASP A 54 -2.92 -42.55 39.95
N GLY A 55 -2.10 -42.88 38.96
CA GLY A 55 -2.41 -42.63 37.56
C GLY A 55 -2.95 -43.87 36.85
N ARG A 56 -3.70 -43.68 35.75
CA ARG A 56 -3.79 -44.65 34.65
C ARG A 56 -4.15 -43.96 33.34
N ARG A 57 -3.56 -44.47 32.26
CA ARG A 57 -3.88 -44.12 30.87
C ARG A 57 -5.16 -44.83 30.46
N LEU A 58 -5.93 -44.25 29.54
CA LEU A 58 -6.75 -45.02 28.59
C LEU A 58 -6.66 -44.38 27.19
N ARG A 59 -6.67 -45.24 26.17
CA ARG A 59 -6.68 -44.90 24.74
C ARG A 59 -7.98 -45.42 24.10
N CYS A 60 -8.35 -44.79 22.99
CA CYS A 60 -9.13 -45.34 21.87
C CYS A 60 -10.51 -45.97 22.15
N ALA A 61 -11.51 -45.45 21.44
CA ALA A 61 -12.48 -46.30 20.75
C ALA A 61 -12.77 -45.73 19.35
N LEU A 62 -12.60 -46.57 18.33
CA LEU A 62 -13.10 -46.36 16.97
C LEU A 62 -14.49 -46.97 16.88
N ALA A 63 -15.43 -46.33 16.19
CA ALA A 63 -16.52 -47.01 15.49
C ALA A 63 -17.07 -46.12 14.37
N GLY A 64 -17.11 -46.65 13.15
CA GLY A 64 -17.96 -46.15 12.07
C GLY A 64 -19.02 -47.20 11.70
N ARG A 65 -19.54 -47.11 10.47
CA ARG A 65 -20.76 -47.78 9.96
C ARG A 65 -22.05 -47.07 10.41
N GLY A 66 -23.12 -47.04 9.62
CA GLY A 66 -23.35 -47.65 8.31
C GLY A 66 -24.55 -47.02 7.58
N LEU A 67 -24.77 -47.44 6.34
CA LEU A 67 -25.77 -46.91 5.41
C LEU A 67 -27.11 -47.66 5.50
N ASP A 68 -28.03 -47.25 4.61
CA ASP A 68 -29.30 -47.90 4.21
C ASP A 68 -30.50 -47.70 5.16
N GLY A 69 -31.72 -47.42 4.66
CA GLY A 69 -32.12 -47.10 3.28
C GLY A 69 -33.65 -47.12 3.07
N ALA A 70 -34.11 -46.48 2.00
CA ALA A 70 -35.47 -46.55 1.41
C ALA A 70 -36.67 -45.98 2.22
N ALA A 71 -37.81 -45.57 1.62
CA ALA A 71 -38.10 -45.04 0.27
C ALA A 71 -39.57 -44.54 0.17
N ARG A 72 -39.90 -43.91 -0.99
CA ARG A 72 -41.24 -43.69 -1.61
C ARG A 72 -42.04 -42.43 -1.20
N GLY A 73 -42.59 -41.74 -2.20
CA GLY A 73 -43.50 -40.58 -2.00
C GLY A 73 -43.53 -39.51 -3.11
N ARG A 74 -43.77 -39.86 -4.37
CA ARG A 74 -44.12 -38.94 -5.49
C ARG A 74 -45.49 -39.40 -6.04
N PRO A 75 -46.36 -38.54 -6.61
CA PRO A 75 -46.09 -37.93 -7.93
C PRO A 75 -46.70 -36.53 -8.18
N GLY A 76 -46.44 -35.97 -9.38
CA GLY A 76 -47.09 -34.76 -9.91
C GLY A 76 -46.26 -34.14 -11.06
N ARG A 77 -46.80 -34.11 -12.28
CA ARG A 77 -46.17 -33.52 -13.49
C ARG A 77 -47.07 -32.41 -14.05
N ASP A 78 -46.46 -31.32 -14.51
CA ASP A 78 -46.67 -30.69 -15.83
C ASP A 78 -45.60 -29.58 -15.99
N ARG A 79 -44.81 -29.46 -17.08
CA ARG A 79 -45.10 -29.26 -18.52
C ARG A 79 -45.74 -27.91 -18.85
N GLY A 80 -44.94 -26.98 -19.40
CA GLY A 80 -45.50 -25.77 -20.03
C GLY A 80 -44.50 -24.67 -20.41
N GLY A 81 -44.07 -24.63 -21.68
CA GLY A 81 -43.97 -23.41 -22.49
C GLY A 81 -42.98 -22.27 -22.11
N VAL A 82 -41.88 -22.16 -22.87
CA VAL A 82 -41.17 -20.89 -23.10
C VAL A 82 -41.89 -20.10 -24.22
N PRO A 83 -42.28 -18.83 -24.04
CA PRO A 83 -42.78 -18.00 -25.13
C PRO A 83 -41.65 -17.28 -25.88
N ARG A 84 -41.71 -17.29 -27.21
CA ARG A 84 -40.88 -16.47 -28.11
C ARG A 84 -41.48 -15.07 -28.32
N ARG A 85 -40.66 -14.17 -28.89
CA ARG A 85 -41.03 -12.85 -29.40
C ARG A 85 -42.31 -12.86 -30.24
N GLY A 86 -43.17 -11.84 -30.10
CA GLY A 86 -44.19 -11.53 -31.10
C GLY A 86 -45.14 -10.40 -30.72
N ALA A 87 -45.48 -9.56 -31.71
CA ALA A 87 -46.64 -8.64 -31.79
C ALA A 87 -46.82 -7.49 -30.76
N ARG A 88 -46.87 -6.26 -31.29
CA ARG A 88 -47.53 -5.09 -30.67
C ARG A 88 -49.05 -5.14 -30.97
N PRO A 89 -49.92 -4.59 -30.11
CA PRO A 89 -51.23 -4.09 -30.54
C PRO A 89 -51.13 -2.66 -31.09
N ARG A 90 -52.00 -2.33 -32.05
CA ARG A 90 -52.28 -0.98 -32.57
C ARG A 90 -53.80 -0.76 -32.49
N ALA A 91 -54.24 0.35 -31.91
CA ALA A 91 -55.54 1.00 -32.17
C ALA A 91 -55.36 2.49 -31.78
N GLN A 92 -55.38 3.44 -32.74
CA GLN A 92 -56.55 4.23 -33.19
C GLN A 92 -56.96 5.30 -32.15
N SER A 93 -57.27 6.56 -32.51
CA SER A 93 -57.29 7.30 -33.79
C SER A 93 -57.15 8.81 -33.47
N GLY A 94 -56.41 9.63 -34.24
CA GLY A 94 -56.86 10.34 -35.46
C GLY A 94 -56.32 11.80 -35.39
N GLY A 95 -56.13 12.57 -36.46
CA GLY A 95 -56.20 12.26 -37.89
C GLY A 95 -55.83 13.49 -38.76
N ARG A 96 -55.69 13.27 -40.08
CA ARG A 96 -55.68 14.24 -41.20
C ARG A 96 -54.53 15.28 -41.27
N ASP A 97 -53.90 15.59 -42.40
CA ASP A 97 -53.81 15.06 -43.80
C ASP A 97 -52.54 15.68 -44.45
N GLY A 98 -52.01 15.36 -45.65
CA GLY A 98 -52.33 14.33 -46.66
C GLY A 98 -51.52 14.55 -47.97
N ALA A 99 -51.07 13.47 -48.63
CA ALA A 99 -50.30 13.41 -49.91
C ALA A 99 -48.87 14.07 -49.93
N ALA A 100 -47.89 13.66 -50.75
CA ALA A 100 -47.81 12.68 -51.85
C ALA A 100 -46.44 11.92 -51.88
N LEU A 101 -46.28 11.01 -52.85
CA LEU A 101 -45.18 10.02 -52.97
C LEU A 101 -43.91 10.54 -53.71
N GLY A 102 -42.75 9.95 -53.41
CA GLY A 102 -41.51 10.09 -54.19
C GLY A 102 -40.35 9.23 -53.66
N ASP A 103 -39.70 8.45 -54.54
CA ASP A 103 -38.67 7.46 -54.17
C ASP A 103 -37.32 8.06 -53.72
N PRO A 104 -36.55 7.38 -52.84
CA PRO A 104 -35.24 7.83 -52.40
C PRO A 104 -34.14 7.55 -53.46
N PRO A 105 -33.32 8.55 -53.85
CA PRO A 105 -32.31 8.38 -54.90
C PRO A 105 -31.09 7.57 -54.42
N ARG A 106 -30.69 6.59 -55.24
CA ARG A 106 -29.41 5.88 -55.10
C ARG A 106 -28.25 6.80 -55.45
N TRP A 107 -27.23 6.86 -54.60
CA TRP A 107 -26.00 7.60 -54.88
C TRP A 107 -24.96 6.73 -55.58
N SER A 108 -24.58 7.12 -56.80
CA SER A 108 -23.49 6.53 -57.60
C SER A 108 -22.35 7.54 -57.73
N PRO A 109 -21.07 7.15 -57.56
CA PRO A 109 -19.96 8.10 -57.63
C PRO A 109 -19.66 8.53 -59.08
N ARG A 110 -19.28 9.79 -59.27
CA ARG A 110 -18.67 10.30 -60.52
C ARG A 110 -17.27 10.86 -60.25
N PRO A 111 -16.33 10.78 -61.23
CA PRO A 111 -14.90 10.98 -61.00
C PRO A 111 -14.47 12.45 -61.06
N GLY A 112 -13.26 12.71 -60.57
CA GLY A 112 -12.76 14.02 -60.19
C GLY A 112 -12.55 15.06 -61.30
N ARG A 113 -12.41 16.31 -60.84
CA ARG A 113 -11.72 17.39 -61.57
C ARG A 113 -10.62 18.00 -60.70
N ALA A 114 -9.57 18.47 -61.38
CA ALA A 114 -8.27 18.71 -60.79
C ALA A 114 -8.11 20.09 -60.11
N GLY A 115 -7.31 20.08 -59.04
CA GLY A 115 -6.26 21.05 -58.77
C GLY A 115 -6.55 22.55 -58.95
N ARG A 116 -6.89 23.22 -57.85
CA ARG A 116 -6.42 24.59 -57.58
C ARG A 116 -5.50 24.56 -56.37
N ARG A 117 -4.20 24.85 -56.58
CA ARG A 117 -3.22 24.96 -55.50
C ARG A 117 -3.40 26.31 -54.80
N CYS A 118 -3.84 26.30 -53.54
CA CYS A 118 -3.82 27.49 -52.71
C CYS A 118 -2.36 27.81 -52.30
N ARG A 119 -1.90 29.04 -52.50
CA ARG A 119 -0.56 29.51 -52.09
C ARG A 119 -0.52 29.99 -50.62
N CYS A 120 -1.00 29.17 -49.68
CA CYS A 120 -0.58 29.31 -48.28
C CYS A 120 0.53 28.31 -47.95
N GLY A 121 1.47 28.69 -47.07
CA GLY A 121 2.52 27.81 -46.52
C GLY A 121 2.01 26.78 -45.51
N CYS A 122 0.80 26.28 -45.74
CA CYS A 122 -0.03 25.51 -44.83
C CYS A 122 0.22 24.00 -45.04
N ARG A 123 1.19 23.42 -44.31
CA ARG A 123 1.47 21.96 -44.34
C ARG A 123 0.18 21.18 -43.98
N PRO A 124 -0.19 20.12 -44.74
CA PRO A 124 -1.37 19.33 -44.41
C PRO A 124 -1.12 18.55 -43.12
N HIS A 125 -2.00 18.74 -42.12
CA HIS A 125 -2.00 17.94 -40.91
C HIS A 125 -2.22 16.46 -41.25
N ARG A 126 -1.19 15.63 -41.04
CA ARG A 126 -1.38 14.17 -40.98
C ARG A 126 -2.30 13.87 -39.80
N GLY A 127 -3.33 13.04 -40.03
CA GLY A 127 -4.35 12.72 -39.05
C GLY A 127 -3.77 12.25 -37.72
N ALA A 128 -4.33 12.76 -36.62
CA ALA A 128 -3.89 12.43 -35.27
C ALA A 128 -4.15 10.95 -34.96
N LEU A 129 -3.09 10.14 -35.00
CA LEU A 129 -3.11 8.75 -34.59
C LEU A 129 -3.45 8.63 -33.09
N VAL A 130 -4.35 7.70 -32.76
CA VAL A 130 -4.75 7.35 -31.38
C VAL A 130 -3.63 6.55 -30.69
N THR A 131 -2.45 7.16 -30.46
CA THR A 131 -1.20 6.41 -30.21
C THR A 131 -0.38 6.86 -29.00
N GLY A 132 -1.02 7.27 -27.91
CA GLY A 132 -0.35 7.49 -26.62
C GLY A 132 -0.94 6.64 -25.49
N VAL A 133 -2.13 7.03 -25.04
CA VAL A 133 -2.74 6.52 -23.80
C VAL A 133 -3.20 5.06 -23.93
N ALA A 134 -3.90 4.71 -25.02
CA ALA A 134 -4.41 3.36 -25.23
C ALA A 134 -3.30 2.29 -25.29
N ARG A 135 -2.24 2.53 -26.11
CA ARG A 135 -1.06 1.64 -26.19
C ARG A 135 -0.36 1.45 -24.84
N ARG A 136 -0.24 2.51 -24.02
CA ARG A 136 0.32 2.40 -22.65
C ARG A 136 -0.60 1.60 -21.72
N GLN A 137 -1.92 1.74 -21.79
CA GLN A 137 -2.84 0.98 -20.93
C GLN A 137 -2.87 -0.52 -21.26
N VAL A 138 -2.85 -0.88 -22.55
CA VAL A 138 -2.80 -2.28 -23.00
C VAL A 138 -1.50 -2.96 -22.57
N THR A 139 -0.35 -2.29 -22.76
CA THR A 139 0.96 -2.83 -22.32
C THR A 139 1.06 -2.96 -20.80
N ASP A 140 0.50 -2.04 -20.02
CA ASP A 140 0.43 -2.15 -18.55
C ASP A 140 -0.46 -3.33 -18.09
N ARG A 141 -1.59 -3.58 -18.77
CA ARG A 141 -2.45 -4.76 -18.48
C ARG A 141 -1.73 -6.08 -18.81
N LEU A 142 -1.11 -6.18 -19.98
CA LEU A 142 -0.34 -7.37 -20.38
C LEU A 142 0.84 -7.63 -19.45
N ARG A 143 1.59 -6.59 -19.07
CA ARG A 143 2.69 -6.70 -18.09
C ARG A 143 2.18 -7.20 -16.73
N ARG A 144 1.04 -6.71 -16.24
CA ARG A 144 0.41 -7.23 -15.01
C ARG A 144 -0.03 -8.69 -15.16
N GLY A 145 -0.62 -9.06 -16.29
CA GLY A 145 -0.99 -10.45 -16.60
C GLY A 145 0.20 -11.41 -16.57
N VAL A 146 1.30 -11.06 -17.26
CA VAL A 146 2.54 -11.88 -17.26
C VAL A 146 3.18 -11.95 -15.88
N ARG A 147 3.20 -10.85 -15.11
CA ARG A 147 3.71 -10.82 -13.73
C ARG A 147 2.88 -11.70 -12.80
N ALA A 148 1.55 -11.65 -12.92
CA ALA A 148 0.64 -12.53 -12.19
C ALA A 148 0.85 -14.00 -12.59
N ALA A 149 0.88 -14.33 -13.88
CA ALA A 149 1.12 -15.69 -14.37
C ALA A 149 2.47 -16.26 -13.87
N ARG A 150 3.53 -15.43 -13.82
CA ARG A 150 4.83 -15.83 -13.23
C ARG A 150 4.75 -16.06 -11.71
N ALA A 151 3.99 -15.25 -10.98
CA ALA A 151 3.80 -15.44 -9.54
C ALA A 151 2.95 -16.69 -9.22
N TRP A 152 1.85 -16.90 -9.95
CA TRP A 152 1.05 -18.13 -9.90
C TRP A 152 1.90 -19.35 -10.26
N GLY A 153 2.68 -19.29 -11.34
CA GLY A 153 3.60 -20.36 -11.73
C GLY A 153 4.66 -20.67 -10.68
N ARG A 154 5.13 -19.69 -9.89
CA ARG A 154 6.05 -19.95 -8.77
C ARG A 154 5.35 -20.48 -7.53
N ALA A 155 4.14 -20.02 -7.21
CA ALA A 155 3.35 -20.54 -6.08
C ALA A 155 2.88 -21.99 -6.34
N ALA A 156 2.56 -22.34 -7.59
CA ALA A 156 2.09 -23.67 -8.00
C ALA A 156 3.21 -24.69 -8.25
N ARG A 157 4.47 -24.26 -8.43
CA ARG A 157 5.60 -25.20 -8.55
C ARG A 157 5.82 -25.98 -7.27
N PRO A 158 6.13 -27.29 -7.33
CA PRO A 158 6.66 -28.03 -6.18
C PRO A 158 7.93 -27.36 -5.63
N GLY A 159 8.08 -27.39 -4.30
CA GLY A 159 9.19 -26.75 -3.58
C GLY A 159 8.80 -25.44 -2.88
N ASP A 160 9.81 -24.75 -2.35
CA ASP A 160 9.65 -23.53 -1.55
C ASP A 160 9.59 -22.27 -2.45
N PRO A 161 8.57 -21.40 -2.32
CA PRO A 161 8.51 -20.12 -3.03
C PRO A 161 9.60 -19.13 -2.55
N GLY A 162 9.62 -17.90 -3.10
CA GLY A 162 10.56 -16.85 -2.69
C GLY A 162 10.51 -16.53 -1.18
N PRO A 163 11.47 -15.79 -0.64
CA PRO A 163 11.45 -15.41 0.76
C PRO A 163 10.28 -14.47 1.07
N LEU A 164 10.06 -14.22 2.35
CA LEU A 164 9.25 -13.09 2.80
C LEU A 164 10.07 -11.79 2.65
N PRO A 165 9.43 -10.63 2.45
CA PRO A 165 10.14 -9.37 2.31
C PRO A 165 10.76 -8.90 3.63
N ASP A 166 11.99 -8.39 3.54
CA ASP A 166 12.73 -7.78 4.64
C ASP A 166 12.12 -6.45 5.11
N PHE A 167 11.42 -5.76 4.21
CA PHE A 167 10.72 -4.52 4.51
C PHE A 167 9.51 -4.25 3.61
N LEU A 168 8.61 -3.37 4.06
CA LEU A 168 7.47 -2.88 3.28
C LEU A 168 7.44 -1.34 3.24
N VAL A 169 7.06 -0.77 2.10
CA VAL A 169 6.58 0.61 2.04
C VAL A 169 5.05 0.59 2.21
N ILE A 170 4.59 0.89 3.43
CA ILE A 170 3.21 0.65 3.88
C ILE A 170 2.24 1.79 3.53
N GLY A 171 2.75 2.99 3.26
CA GLY A 171 1.93 4.18 3.05
C GLY A 171 2.75 5.45 2.83
N GLY A 172 2.12 6.62 2.73
CA GLY A 172 0.69 6.85 2.54
C GLY A 172 0.27 6.87 1.06
N GLN A 173 -1.00 6.57 0.79
CA GLN A 173 -1.56 6.73 -0.55
C GLN A 173 -1.54 8.23 -0.94
N ARG A 174 -0.92 8.55 -2.09
CA ARG A 174 -0.64 9.93 -2.60
C ARG A 174 0.48 10.71 -1.89
N CYS A 175 1.29 10.04 -1.06
CA CYS A 175 2.47 10.59 -0.38
C CYS A 175 3.79 10.17 -1.07
N GLY A 176 3.93 10.35 -2.38
CA GLY A 176 5.21 10.07 -3.08
C GLY A 176 5.70 8.60 -3.17
N THR A 177 5.03 7.63 -2.55
CA THR A 177 5.45 6.20 -2.45
C THR A 177 5.82 5.49 -3.76
N THR A 178 5.33 5.95 -4.92
CA THR A 178 5.76 5.41 -6.22
C THR A 178 7.18 5.87 -6.58
N SER A 179 7.57 7.10 -6.25
CA SER A 179 8.95 7.58 -6.44
C SER A 179 9.90 6.80 -5.55
N LEU A 180 9.61 6.71 -4.24
CA LEU A 180 10.41 5.95 -3.28
C LEU A 180 10.56 4.47 -3.69
N TYR A 181 9.49 3.83 -4.19
CA TYR A 181 9.58 2.48 -4.74
C TYR A 181 10.59 2.38 -5.89
N HIS A 182 10.64 3.37 -6.79
CA HIS A 182 11.60 3.38 -7.89
C HIS A 182 13.03 3.69 -7.44
N HIS A 183 13.22 4.55 -6.42
CA HIS A 183 14.53 4.83 -5.83
C HIS A 183 15.10 3.57 -5.14
N LEU A 184 14.31 2.92 -4.28
CA LEU A 184 14.68 1.66 -3.63
C LEU A 184 14.94 0.54 -4.64
N ALA A 185 14.12 0.42 -5.69
CA ALA A 185 14.29 -0.57 -6.75
C ALA A 185 15.51 -0.34 -7.66
N ALA A 186 16.19 0.81 -7.55
CA ALA A 186 17.44 1.07 -8.25
C ALA A 186 18.67 0.64 -7.45
N HIS A 187 18.53 0.32 -6.15
CA HIS A 187 19.65 -0.09 -5.31
C HIS A 187 20.12 -1.51 -5.68
N PRO A 188 21.44 -1.75 -5.89
CA PRO A 188 21.98 -3.02 -6.39
C PRO A 188 21.82 -4.24 -5.48
N GLN A 189 21.28 -4.08 -4.27
CA GLN A 189 21.02 -5.17 -3.31
C GLN A 189 19.51 -5.33 -3.04
N VAL A 190 18.65 -4.58 -3.74
CA VAL A 190 17.20 -4.59 -3.50
C VAL A 190 16.49 -5.22 -4.69
N GLN A 191 16.08 -6.46 -4.51
CA GLN A 191 15.32 -7.20 -5.50
C GLN A 191 13.83 -6.89 -5.37
N VAL A 192 13.19 -6.51 -6.47
CA VAL A 192 11.76 -6.17 -6.48
C VAL A 192 10.86 -7.40 -6.54
N ALA A 193 9.73 -7.34 -5.83
CA ALA A 193 8.61 -8.22 -6.09
C ALA A 193 8.14 -8.15 -7.56
N SER A 194 7.40 -9.16 -7.99
CA SER A 194 6.80 -9.24 -9.34
C SER A 194 6.00 -7.99 -9.77
N GLY A 195 5.54 -7.15 -8.84
CA GLY A 195 5.05 -5.80 -9.11
C GLY A 195 4.90 -4.96 -7.85
N LYS A 196 4.75 -3.64 -8.03
CA LYS A 196 4.30 -2.72 -6.97
C LYS A 196 2.84 -3.04 -6.62
N GLU A 197 2.47 -2.82 -5.36
CA GLU A 197 1.12 -2.96 -4.81
C GLU A 197 0.58 -4.39 -4.91
N LEU A 198 1.19 -5.34 -4.19
CA LEU A 198 0.71 -6.73 -4.12
C LEU A 198 -0.61 -6.85 -3.35
N GLN A 199 -0.89 -5.91 -2.43
CA GLN A 199 -2.13 -5.85 -1.63
C GLN A 199 -2.45 -7.17 -0.90
N TYR A 200 -1.43 -7.91 -0.48
CA TYR A 200 -1.57 -9.17 0.25
C TYR A 200 -2.23 -8.98 1.61
N PHE A 201 -1.73 -8.11 2.47
CA PHE A 201 -2.29 -7.96 3.83
C PHE A 201 -3.70 -7.35 3.87
N SER A 202 -4.13 -6.75 2.76
CA SER A 202 -5.47 -6.22 2.54
C SER A 202 -6.31 -7.17 1.66
N VAL A 203 -6.42 -6.89 0.37
CA VAL A 203 -7.37 -7.48 -0.60
C VAL A 203 -7.10 -8.95 -0.92
N HIS A 204 -5.88 -9.43 -0.69
CA HIS A 204 -5.45 -10.77 -1.11
C HIS A 204 -5.03 -11.69 0.04
N HIS A 205 -5.38 -11.34 1.28
CA HIS A 205 -4.91 -12.05 2.47
C HIS A 205 -5.34 -13.53 2.50
N ALA A 206 -6.58 -13.78 2.09
CA ALA A 206 -7.14 -15.14 1.98
C ALA A 206 -6.43 -16.06 0.96
N ARG A 207 -5.50 -15.54 0.15
CA ARG A 207 -4.65 -16.38 -0.73
C ARG A 207 -3.50 -17.08 -0.01
N GLY A 208 -3.23 -16.69 1.24
CA GLY A 208 -2.24 -17.31 2.11
C GLY A 208 -0.78 -17.01 1.75
N VAL A 209 0.11 -17.33 2.70
CA VAL A 209 1.52 -16.92 2.67
C VAL A 209 2.29 -17.53 1.48
N ARG A 210 1.92 -18.73 1.02
CA ARG A 210 2.55 -19.38 -0.14
C ARG A 210 2.32 -18.58 -1.43
N TRP A 211 1.12 -18.03 -1.62
CA TRP A 211 0.82 -17.16 -2.74
C TRP A 211 1.66 -15.88 -2.66
N TYR A 212 1.72 -15.24 -1.48
CA TYR A 212 2.50 -14.03 -1.25
C TYR A 212 3.98 -14.22 -1.59
N ARG A 213 4.60 -15.26 -1.01
CA ARG A 213 5.99 -15.66 -1.26
C ARG A 213 6.28 -15.93 -2.75
N GLY A 214 5.29 -16.40 -3.52
CA GLY A 214 5.39 -16.58 -4.98
C GLY A 214 5.65 -15.29 -5.78
N HIS A 215 5.39 -14.11 -5.20
CA HIS A 215 5.66 -12.83 -5.85
C HIS A 215 7.12 -12.40 -5.81
N PHE A 216 7.92 -12.90 -4.87
CA PHE A 216 9.32 -12.50 -4.65
C PHE A 216 10.30 -13.40 -5.44
N PRO A 217 11.44 -12.87 -5.92
CA PRO A 217 12.51 -13.68 -6.51
C PRO A 217 13.28 -14.45 -5.42
N ARG A 218 14.13 -15.40 -5.81
CA ARG A 218 15.19 -15.90 -4.90
C ARG A 218 16.25 -14.82 -4.75
N LEU A 219 16.89 -14.78 -3.58
CA LEU A 219 17.90 -13.77 -3.23
C LEU A 219 19.28 -14.43 -3.10
N ALA A 220 20.31 -13.73 -3.57
CA ALA A 220 21.70 -14.02 -3.25
C ALA A 220 22.05 -13.49 -1.83
N PRO A 221 23.13 -13.97 -1.20
CA PRO A 221 23.58 -13.46 0.09
C PRO A 221 23.78 -11.94 0.08
N GLY A 222 23.21 -11.25 1.07
CA GLY A 222 23.26 -9.78 1.18
C GLY A 222 22.20 -9.03 0.37
N GLU A 223 21.47 -9.68 -0.53
CA GLU A 223 20.30 -9.08 -1.17
C GLU A 223 19.09 -9.07 -0.22
N ARG A 224 18.19 -8.12 -0.46
CA ARG A 224 16.93 -7.94 0.26
C ARG A 224 15.77 -7.82 -0.72
N THR A 225 14.55 -8.07 -0.27
CA THR A 225 13.34 -7.85 -1.09
C THR A 225 12.23 -7.13 -0.35
N PHE A 226 11.36 -6.46 -1.12
CA PHE A 226 10.31 -5.62 -0.57
C PHE A 226 9.09 -5.55 -1.49
N GLU A 227 7.99 -5.08 -0.92
CA GLU A 227 6.87 -4.53 -1.69
C GLU A 227 6.48 -3.13 -1.20
N ALA A 228 5.71 -2.42 -2.03
CA ALA A 228 5.12 -1.14 -1.67
C ALA A 228 3.62 -1.19 -1.93
N SER A 229 2.80 -1.14 -0.87
CA SER A 229 1.34 -1.23 -0.92
C SER A 229 0.71 -0.12 -0.08
N PRO A 230 0.59 1.12 -0.59
CA PRO A 230 0.28 2.31 0.22
C PRO A 230 -1.10 2.37 0.89
N TYR A 231 -1.93 1.35 0.64
CA TYR A 231 -3.20 1.15 1.33
C TYR A 231 -3.00 0.59 2.75
N TYR A 232 -1.92 -0.17 2.98
CA TYR A 232 -1.65 -0.87 4.23
C TYR A 232 -1.72 0.04 5.46
N LEU A 233 -1.13 1.24 5.40
CA LEU A 233 -1.12 2.20 6.52
C LEU A 233 -2.53 2.50 7.06
N PHE A 234 -3.53 2.61 6.17
CA PHE A 234 -4.89 3.01 6.54
C PHE A 234 -5.76 1.84 7.02
N HIS A 235 -5.56 0.65 6.46
CA HIS A 235 -6.48 -0.48 6.60
C HIS A 235 -6.49 -1.06 8.03
N PRO A 236 -7.63 -1.11 8.74
CA PRO A 236 -7.69 -1.54 10.15
C PRO A 236 -7.07 -2.91 10.43
N SER A 237 -7.39 -3.93 9.63
CA SER A 237 -6.91 -5.31 9.83
C SER A 237 -5.45 -5.57 9.42
N VAL A 238 -4.74 -4.62 8.80
CA VAL A 238 -3.40 -4.89 8.24
C VAL A 238 -2.30 -5.02 9.29
N PRO A 239 -2.17 -4.13 10.30
CA PRO A 239 -1.11 -4.21 11.32
C PRO A 239 -0.97 -5.58 11.97
N ALA A 240 -2.07 -6.17 12.45
CA ALA A 240 -2.08 -7.49 13.09
C ALA A 240 -1.60 -8.60 12.14
N ARG A 241 -2.04 -8.58 10.87
CA ARG A 241 -1.63 -9.57 9.85
C ARG A 241 -0.14 -9.44 9.50
N VAL A 242 0.34 -8.20 9.41
CA VAL A 242 1.75 -7.89 9.16
C VAL A 242 2.60 -8.35 10.33
N ALA A 243 2.22 -8.07 11.57
CA ALA A 243 2.94 -8.53 12.76
C ALA A 243 3.02 -10.07 12.82
N ALA A 244 1.91 -10.77 12.54
CA ALA A 244 1.85 -12.24 12.54
C ALA A 244 2.68 -12.89 11.41
N THR A 245 2.81 -12.25 10.25
CA THR A 245 3.50 -12.83 9.07
C THR A 245 4.97 -12.37 8.96
N LEU A 246 5.27 -11.14 9.38
CA LEU A 246 6.56 -10.47 9.20
C LEU A 246 7.09 -9.97 10.56
N PRO A 247 7.33 -10.87 11.53
CA PRO A 247 7.70 -10.50 12.89
C PRO A 247 9.07 -9.83 13.02
N GLN A 248 9.87 -9.73 11.95
CA GLN A 248 11.18 -9.05 11.95
C GLN A 248 11.36 -7.96 10.85
N ALA A 249 10.41 -7.82 9.91
CA ALA A 249 10.55 -6.85 8.82
C ALA A 249 10.52 -5.38 9.30
N ARG A 250 11.12 -4.48 8.52
CA ARG A 250 11.05 -3.02 8.76
C ARG A 250 9.98 -2.35 7.88
N PHE A 251 9.43 -1.23 8.32
CA PHE A 251 8.32 -0.58 7.64
C PHE A 251 8.65 0.90 7.38
N VAL A 252 8.33 1.39 6.18
CA VAL A 252 8.51 2.79 5.80
C VAL A 252 7.17 3.38 5.41
N ALA A 253 6.81 4.53 6.01
CA ALA A 253 5.65 5.30 5.58
C ALA A 253 6.02 6.75 5.31
N LEU A 254 5.59 7.24 4.15
CA LEU A 254 5.66 8.66 3.78
C LEU A 254 4.35 9.33 4.17
N LEU A 255 4.42 10.36 5.01
CA LEU A 255 3.30 11.25 5.31
C LEU A 255 3.34 12.46 4.38
N ARG A 256 2.26 13.23 4.28
CA ARG A 256 2.13 14.42 3.43
C ARG A 256 1.09 15.33 4.06
N ASP A 257 1.14 16.64 3.81
CA ASP A 257 0.04 17.57 4.12
C ASP A 257 -1.31 16.89 3.82
N PRO A 258 -2.18 16.70 4.85
CA PRO A 258 -3.39 15.92 4.71
C PRO A 258 -4.42 16.58 3.77
N VAL A 259 -4.44 17.91 3.65
CA VAL A 259 -5.26 18.67 2.68
C VAL A 259 -4.82 18.31 1.26
N GLN A 260 -3.52 18.47 0.99
CA GLN A 260 -2.92 18.20 -0.32
C GLN A 260 -2.98 16.71 -0.70
N ARG A 261 -2.89 15.81 0.28
CA ARG A 261 -3.09 14.37 0.08
C ARG A 261 -4.55 14.03 -0.20
N ALA A 262 -5.50 14.61 0.53
CA ALA A 262 -6.94 14.40 0.32
C ALA A 262 -7.37 14.81 -1.09
N TYR A 263 -7.02 16.03 -1.51
CA TYR A 263 -7.34 16.51 -2.85
C TYR A 263 -6.62 15.68 -3.94
N SER A 264 -5.35 15.32 -3.73
CA SER A 264 -4.65 14.43 -4.66
C SER A 264 -5.23 13.02 -4.72
N HIS A 265 -5.95 12.56 -3.68
CA HIS A 265 -6.69 11.30 -3.68
C HIS A 265 -7.99 11.43 -4.49
N TYR A 266 -8.74 12.50 -4.30
CA TYR A 266 -9.92 12.84 -5.09
C TYR A 266 -9.60 12.87 -6.60
N LEU A 267 -8.61 13.66 -7.02
CA LEU A 267 -8.19 13.73 -8.43
C LEU A 267 -7.77 12.37 -9.00
N HIS A 268 -7.15 11.52 -8.18
CA HIS A 268 -6.80 10.16 -8.58
C HIS A 268 -8.04 9.31 -8.86
N THR A 269 -9.01 9.29 -7.94
CA THR A 269 -10.27 8.55 -8.06
C THR A 269 -11.15 9.08 -9.22
N ARG A 270 -11.24 10.41 -9.38
CA ARG A 270 -11.82 11.10 -10.55
C ARG A 270 -11.21 10.63 -11.87
N SER A 271 -9.87 10.57 -11.96
CA SER A 271 -9.16 10.16 -13.19
C SER A 271 -9.35 8.69 -13.61
N TYR A 272 -10.07 7.90 -12.81
CA TYR A 272 -10.53 6.55 -13.13
C TYR A 272 -12.05 6.44 -13.38
N GLY A 273 -12.80 7.55 -13.30
CA GLY A 273 -14.25 7.57 -13.42
C GLY A 273 -14.98 6.92 -12.24
N VAL A 274 -14.36 6.90 -11.05
CA VAL A 274 -14.89 6.18 -9.87
C VAL A 274 -15.62 7.11 -8.88
N GLU A 275 -15.29 8.40 -8.86
CA GLU A 275 -15.99 9.42 -8.08
C GLU A 275 -16.91 10.24 -9.00
N PRO A 276 -18.24 10.18 -8.82
CA PRO A 276 -19.17 11.04 -9.55
C PRO A 276 -19.28 12.47 -8.97
N LEU A 277 -19.06 12.66 -7.66
CA LEU A 277 -19.32 13.93 -6.96
C LEU A 277 -18.19 14.95 -7.08
N SER A 278 -18.50 16.25 -6.87
CA SER A 278 -17.48 17.30 -6.68
C SER A 278 -16.61 17.02 -5.45
N PHE A 279 -15.49 17.71 -5.29
CA PHE A 279 -14.61 17.45 -4.14
C PHE A 279 -15.29 17.77 -2.81
N VAL A 280 -16.11 18.83 -2.74
CA VAL A 280 -16.86 19.20 -1.53
C VAL A 280 -17.90 18.13 -1.22
N ASP A 281 -18.79 17.81 -2.17
CA ASP A 281 -19.83 16.80 -1.98
C ASP A 281 -19.25 15.40 -1.67
N ALA A 282 -18.07 15.08 -2.22
CA ALA A 282 -17.36 13.82 -1.98
C ALA A 282 -16.74 13.74 -0.58
N LEU A 283 -16.34 14.88 0.02
CA LEU A 283 -15.91 14.97 1.42
C LEU A 283 -17.11 14.87 2.35
N ASP A 284 -18.18 15.60 2.04
CA ASP A 284 -19.38 15.68 2.89
C ASP A 284 -20.13 14.33 2.93
N ALA A 285 -20.10 13.57 1.83
CA ALA A 285 -20.61 12.19 1.77
C ALA A 285 -19.64 11.10 2.28
N GLU A 286 -18.40 11.43 2.65
CA GLU A 286 -17.36 10.43 2.96
C GLU A 286 -17.74 9.52 4.13
N GLU A 287 -18.16 10.11 5.25
CA GLU A 287 -18.37 9.38 6.50
C GLU A 287 -19.46 8.32 6.37
N GLU A 288 -20.64 8.70 5.85
CA GLU A 288 -21.75 7.77 5.61
C GLU A 288 -21.36 6.67 4.61
N ARG A 289 -20.69 7.04 3.50
CA ARG A 289 -20.21 6.08 2.48
C ARG A 289 -19.26 5.04 3.08
N LEU A 290 -18.33 5.46 3.93
CA LEU A 290 -17.40 4.55 4.60
C LEU A 290 -18.13 3.69 5.63
N ALA A 291 -18.89 4.29 6.56
CA ALA A 291 -19.62 3.59 7.61
C ALA A 291 -20.53 2.50 7.04
N ARG A 292 -21.36 2.83 6.04
CA ARG A 292 -22.23 1.88 5.33
C ARG A 292 -21.45 0.74 4.67
N ALA A 293 -20.32 1.04 4.03
CA ALA A 293 -19.51 0.02 3.36
C ALA A 293 -18.74 -0.89 4.33
N THR A 294 -18.41 -0.39 5.54
CA THR A 294 -17.68 -1.15 6.58
C THR A 294 -18.58 -1.77 7.65
N ALA A 295 -19.91 -1.63 7.57
CA ALA A 295 -20.84 -2.19 8.55
C ALA A 295 -20.70 -3.72 8.72
N GLY A 296 -20.38 -4.44 7.65
CA GLY A 296 -20.03 -5.87 7.66
C GLY A 296 -18.54 -6.17 7.90
N GLY A 297 -17.80 -5.24 8.49
CA GLY A 297 -16.35 -5.30 8.70
C GLY A 297 -15.49 -4.73 7.56
N PRO A 298 -14.21 -4.40 7.83
CA PRO A 298 -13.30 -3.70 6.90
C PRO A 298 -12.80 -4.57 5.73
N ASP A 299 -12.97 -5.88 5.83
CA ASP A 299 -12.42 -6.88 4.89
C ASP A 299 -13.40 -7.35 3.81
N SER A 300 -14.62 -6.81 3.79
CA SER A 300 -15.55 -7.09 2.69
C SER A 300 -15.10 -6.42 1.38
N ALA A 301 -15.52 -6.98 0.24
CA ALA A 301 -15.23 -6.37 -1.07
C ALA A 301 -15.80 -4.94 -1.19
N ALA A 302 -16.93 -4.67 -0.54
CA ALA A 302 -17.54 -3.34 -0.45
C ALA A 302 -16.69 -2.38 0.39
N ALA A 303 -16.28 -2.79 1.60
CA ALA A 303 -15.39 -2.04 2.47
C ALA A 303 -14.06 -1.72 1.75
N HIS A 304 -13.39 -2.72 1.18
CA HIS A 304 -12.18 -2.53 0.39
C HIS A 304 -12.38 -1.56 -0.79
N ARG A 305 -13.53 -1.58 -1.46
CA ARG A 305 -13.83 -0.62 -2.54
C ARG A 305 -13.99 0.79 -1.98
N ALA A 306 -14.76 0.98 -0.91
CA ALA A 306 -15.00 2.30 -0.35
C ALA A 306 -13.73 2.89 0.29
N LEU A 307 -13.09 2.14 1.19
CA LEU A 307 -11.85 2.52 1.86
C LEU A 307 -10.72 2.84 0.88
N ARG A 308 -10.64 2.21 -0.31
CA ARG A 308 -9.58 2.52 -1.31
C ARG A 308 -9.84 3.76 -2.17
N ASN A 309 -11.09 4.17 -2.35
CA ASN A 309 -11.46 5.17 -3.35
C ASN A 309 -12.07 6.45 -2.75
N TYR A 310 -12.81 6.33 -1.63
CA TYR A 310 -13.65 7.41 -1.07
C TYR A 310 -13.17 7.96 0.28
N SER A 311 -12.05 7.47 0.83
CA SER A 311 -11.44 8.00 2.05
C SER A 311 -10.48 9.15 1.74
N TYR A 312 -11.03 10.31 1.42
CA TYR A 312 -10.29 11.53 1.14
C TYR A 312 -9.78 12.16 2.43
N ALA A 313 -10.67 12.46 3.39
CA ALA A 313 -10.36 13.09 4.67
C ALA A 313 -9.79 12.09 5.68
N ALA A 314 -10.43 10.93 5.89
CA ALA A 314 -10.08 9.96 6.92
C ALA A 314 -8.62 9.46 6.84
N ARG A 315 -8.05 9.39 5.64
CA ARG A 315 -6.63 9.04 5.45
C ARG A 315 -5.63 10.10 5.91
N GLY A 316 -6.08 11.33 6.16
CA GLY A 316 -5.27 12.43 6.70
C GLY A 316 -5.12 12.36 8.21
N ARG A 317 -5.98 11.58 8.89
CA ARG A 317 -5.92 11.32 10.33
C ARG A 317 -4.81 10.30 10.60
N TYR A 318 -3.55 10.73 10.47
CA TYR A 318 -2.39 9.84 10.51
C TYR A 318 -2.14 9.27 11.91
N ALA A 319 -2.38 10.05 12.97
CA ALA A 319 -2.17 9.60 14.35
C ALA A 319 -3.01 8.34 14.64
N GLU A 320 -4.31 8.34 14.29
CA GLU A 320 -5.20 7.18 14.43
C GLU A 320 -4.72 5.94 13.67
N GLN A 321 -4.12 6.14 12.48
CA GLN A 321 -3.54 5.05 11.70
C GLN A 321 -2.32 4.50 12.43
N LEU A 322 -1.42 5.38 12.89
CA LEU A 322 -0.18 4.99 13.55
C LEU A 322 -0.41 4.33 14.90
N ASP A 323 -1.43 4.72 15.69
CA ASP A 323 -1.81 4.01 16.92
C ASP A 323 -2.05 2.51 16.64
N ARG A 324 -2.81 2.20 15.57
CA ARG A 324 -3.09 0.82 15.16
C ARG A 324 -1.83 0.07 14.71
N TRP A 325 -0.84 0.77 14.16
CA TRP A 325 0.45 0.16 13.83
C TRP A 325 1.31 -0.09 15.07
N PHE A 326 1.42 0.91 15.96
CA PHE A 326 2.23 0.81 17.18
C PHE A 326 1.65 -0.17 18.21
N ALA A 327 0.34 -0.43 18.20
CA ALA A 327 -0.28 -1.49 19.00
C ALA A 327 0.16 -2.92 18.64
N HIS A 328 0.78 -3.12 17.46
CA HIS A 328 1.21 -4.44 16.97
C HIS A 328 2.69 -4.52 16.58
N ILE A 329 3.34 -3.38 16.33
CA ILE A 329 4.69 -3.29 15.77
C ILE A 329 5.47 -2.20 16.53
N PRO A 330 6.63 -2.51 17.11
CA PRO A 330 7.46 -1.53 17.81
C PRO A 330 7.77 -0.29 16.96
N ARG A 331 7.76 0.89 17.59
CA ARG A 331 7.94 2.20 16.96
C ARG A 331 9.26 2.32 16.19
N GLU A 332 10.28 1.60 16.64
CA GLU A 332 11.64 1.55 16.11
C GLU A 332 11.72 0.75 14.80
N ARG A 333 10.68 -0.02 14.48
CA ARG A 333 10.54 -0.75 13.21
C ARG A 333 9.71 -0.01 12.17
N ILE A 334 9.26 1.21 12.47
CA ILE A 334 8.52 2.06 11.54
C ILE A 334 9.25 3.40 11.35
N HIS A 335 9.82 3.60 10.16
CA HIS A 335 10.37 4.88 9.75
C HIS A 335 9.28 5.74 9.10
N LEU A 336 9.20 6.99 9.55
CA LEU A 336 8.25 7.98 9.10
C LEU A 336 9.02 9.19 8.58
N ALA A 337 8.72 9.60 7.36
CA ALA A 337 9.28 10.80 6.74
C ALA A 337 8.17 11.61 6.06
N ARG A 338 8.32 12.93 5.95
CA ARG A 338 7.37 13.75 5.19
C ARG A 338 7.70 13.70 3.70
N THR A 339 6.66 13.80 2.88
CA THR A 339 6.78 13.90 1.41
C THR A 339 7.39 15.24 1.02
N GLU A 340 7.23 16.24 1.87
CA GLU A 340 7.84 17.56 1.80
C GLU A 340 9.36 17.48 2.03
N ASP A 341 9.83 16.74 3.05
CA ASP A 341 11.27 16.51 3.30
C ASP A 341 11.93 15.78 2.13
N LEU A 342 11.31 14.70 1.64
CA LEU A 342 11.77 13.94 0.46
C LEU A 342 11.75 14.77 -0.85
N GLN A 343 11.09 15.93 -0.87
CA GLN A 343 11.13 16.86 -2.00
C GLN A 343 12.18 17.97 -1.81
N ALA A 344 12.39 18.44 -0.59
CA ALA A 344 13.38 19.48 -0.26
C ALA A 344 14.80 18.93 -0.27
N ASP A 345 15.03 17.78 0.39
CA ASP A 345 16.27 17.01 0.33
C ASP A 345 15.96 15.53 0.02
N PRO A 346 15.87 15.17 -1.28
CA PRO A 346 15.68 13.79 -1.70
C PRO A 346 16.86 12.88 -1.30
N ALA A 347 18.09 13.41 -1.22
CA ALA A 347 19.29 12.63 -1.02
C ALA A 347 19.47 12.25 0.46
N GLY A 348 19.39 13.22 1.37
CA GLY A 348 19.44 12.97 2.81
C GLY A 348 18.27 12.12 3.29
N THR A 349 17.04 12.45 2.88
CA THR A 349 15.85 11.65 3.24
C THR A 349 15.96 10.20 2.75
N TYR A 350 16.51 9.98 1.54
CA TYR A 350 16.74 8.63 1.03
C TYR A 350 17.87 7.89 1.77
N ALA A 351 18.97 8.56 2.08
CA ALA A 351 20.07 7.99 2.87
C ALA A 351 19.61 7.56 4.27
N ASP A 352 18.73 8.34 4.91
CA ASP A 352 18.12 7.99 6.19
C ASP A 352 17.20 6.77 6.11
N ILE A 353 16.44 6.64 5.01
CA ILE A 353 15.65 5.43 4.74
C ILE A 353 16.57 4.21 4.53
N LEU A 354 17.67 4.33 3.77
CA LEU A 354 18.62 3.23 3.58
C LEU A 354 19.27 2.79 4.90
N ARG A 355 19.76 3.76 5.69
CA ARG A 355 20.31 3.55 7.04
C ARG A 355 19.31 2.85 7.96
N PHE A 356 18.06 3.32 7.98
CA PHE A 356 16.98 2.67 8.72
C PHE A 356 16.70 1.24 8.23
N LEU A 357 16.74 0.98 6.92
CA LEU A 357 16.57 -0.37 6.37
C LEU A 357 17.80 -1.27 6.62
N GLY A 358 18.97 -0.69 6.95
CA GLY A 358 20.24 -1.40 7.06
C GLY A 358 20.84 -1.76 5.69
N LEU A 359 20.49 -0.99 4.66
CA LEU A 359 21.09 -1.06 3.33
C LEU A 359 22.37 -0.18 3.29
N PRO A 360 23.38 -0.54 2.48
CA PRO A 360 24.52 0.32 2.23
C PRO A 360 24.13 1.69 1.67
N ALA A 361 25.03 2.66 1.76
CA ALA A 361 24.84 3.94 1.10
C ALA A 361 24.80 3.75 -0.43
N PHE A 362 23.78 4.30 -1.08
CA PHE A 362 23.59 4.27 -2.53
C PHE A 362 22.82 5.50 -2.97
N THR A 363 23.15 6.05 -4.14
CA THR A 363 22.44 7.17 -4.75
C THR A 363 21.98 6.76 -6.15
N PRO A 364 20.67 6.81 -6.46
CA PRO A 364 20.20 6.55 -7.82
C PRO A 364 20.62 7.68 -8.77
N GLU A 365 20.75 7.37 -10.06
CA GLU A 365 21.12 8.32 -11.13
C GLU A 365 20.28 9.62 -11.10
N ALA A 366 18.99 9.52 -10.79
CA ALA A 366 18.13 10.68 -10.56
C ALA A 366 17.00 10.38 -9.57
N PHE A 367 16.73 11.32 -8.66
CA PHE A 367 15.56 11.31 -7.79
C PHE A 367 14.27 11.71 -8.53
N THR A 368 13.93 10.96 -9.59
CA THR A 368 12.80 11.26 -10.47
C THR A 368 11.46 11.21 -9.71
N ARG A 369 10.67 12.27 -9.83
CA ARG A 369 9.32 12.35 -9.26
C ARG A 369 8.30 11.66 -10.16
N HIS A 370 7.83 10.48 -9.77
CA HIS A 370 6.87 9.69 -10.54
C HIS A 370 5.40 10.12 -10.31
N THR A 371 5.07 11.36 -10.64
CA THR A 371 3.68 11.86 -10.68
C THR A 371 3.02 11.41 -11.99
N ARG A 372 2.14 10.40 -11.96
CA ARG A 372 1.52 9.86 -13.18
C ARG A 372 0.57 10.82 -13.92
N ARG A 373 -0.04 11.79 -13.21
CA ARG A 373 -1.02 12.77 -13.74
C ARG A 373 -1.03 14.03 -12.88
N VAL A 374 -1.10 15.19 -13.54
CA VAL A 374 -1.52 16.48 -13.00
C VAL A 374 -2.86 16.80 -13.67
N ASP A 375 -3.82 17.36 -12.94
CA ASP A 375 -5.08 17.78 -13.54
C ASP A 375 -4.89 19.16 -14.20
N PRO A 376 -5.23 19.36 -15.48
CA PRO A 376 -5.12 20.65 -16.16
C PRO A 376 -6.30 21.60 -15.88
N GLY A 377 -7.32 21.20 -15.13
CA GLY A 377 -8.49 22.02 -14.82
C GLY A 377 -8.28 23.08 -13.73
N LEU A 378 -9.27 23.95 -13.55
CA LEU A 378 -9.37 24.83 -12.39
C LEU A 378 -9.46 23.98 -11.12
N SER A 379 -8.68 24.31 -10.10
CA SER A 379 -8.59 23.51 -8.89
C SER A 379 -9.84 23.65 -8.02
N GLU A 380 -10.58 22.55 -7.81
CA GLU A 380 -11.70 22.49 -6.87
C GLU A 380 -11.26 22.74 -5.41
N LEU A 381 -9.97 22.57 -5.10
CA LEU A 381 -9.38 23.02 -3.83
C LEU A 381 -9.20 24.55 -3.83
N THR A 382 -10.30 25.26 -3.57
CA THR A 382 -10.34 26.73 -3.38
C THR A 382 -9.66 27.16 -2.07
N PRO A 383 -9.34 28.46 -1.88
CA PRO A 383 -8.81 28.97 -0.61
C PRO A 383 -9.70 28.66 0.60
N ALA A 384 -11.01 28.92 0.49
CA ALA A 384 -11.98 28.62 1.56
C ALA A 384 -12.06 27.10 1.87
N LEU A 385 -11.96 26.22 0.87
CA LEU A 385 -11.93 24.78 1.11
C LEU A 385 -10.60 24.31 1.71
N ARG A 386 -9.48 24.95 1.37
CA ARG A 386 -8.18 24.73 2.02
C ARG A 386 -8.25 25.11 3.49
N GLU A 387 -8.82 26.26 3.82
CA GLU A 387 -9.04 26.72 5.19
C GLU A 387 -9.94 25.76 5.97
N ARG A 388 -11.11 25.39 5.42
CA ARG A 388 -12.03 24.39 6.01
C ARG A 388 -11.32 23.06 6.32
N LEU A 389 -10.51 22.56 5.39
CA LEU A 389 -9.75 21.32 5.58
C LEU A 389 -8.55 21.51 6.54
N GLY A 390 -7.91 22.67 6.54
CA GLY A 390 -6.85 23.02 7.49
C GLY A 390 -7.37 23.00 8.93
N ALA A 391 -8.48 23.69 9.19
CA ALA A 391 -9.16 23.68 10.49
C ALA A 391 -9.61 22.26 10.89
N HIS A 392 -10.14 21.46 9.97
CA HIS A 392 -10.48 20.05 10.22
C HIS A 392 -9.25 19.21 10.61
N PHE A 393 -8.11 19.39 9.94
CA PHE A 393 -6.91 18.60 10.22
C PHE A 393 -6.05 19.13 11.38
N ALA A 394 -6.18 20.40 11.79
CA ALA A 394 -5.40 21.00 12.87
C ALA A 394 -5.35 20.13 14.16
N PRO A 395 -6.46 19.66 14.76
CA PRO A 395 -6.39 18.80 15.94
C PRO A 395 -5.73 17.43 15.66
N HIS A 396 -5.89 16.89 14.45
CA HIS A 396 -5.25 15.63 14.05
C HIS A 396 -3.75 15.78 13.80
N ASN A 397 -3.31 16.93 13.29
CA ASN A 397 -1.91 17.29 13.09
C ASN A 397 -1.20 17.58 14.42
N ALA A 398 -1.83 18.33 15.32
CA ALA A 398 -1.33 18.55 16.68
C ALA A 398 -1.15 17.21 17.43
N ARG A 399 -2.14 16.31 17.35
CA ARG A 399 -2.02 14.95 17.92
C ARG A 399 -0.89 14.15 17.27
N LEU A 400 -0.69 14.25 15.96
CA LEU A 400 0.41 13.60 15.26
C LEU A 400 1.78 14.15 15.68
N ALA A 401 1.90 15.47 15.83
CA ALA A 401 3.08 16.16 16.30
C ALA A 401 3.50 15.64 17.69
N THR A 402 2.55 15.59 18.63
CA THR A 402 2.74 14.98 19.96
C THR A 402 3.14 13.51 19.88
N LEU A 403 2.45 12.70 19.07
CA LEU A 403 2.71 11.25 18.94
C LEU A 403 4.11 10.94 18.38
N LEU A 404 4.68 11.83 17.56
CA LEU A 404 5.96 11.62 16.88
C LEU A 404 7.12 12.43 17.46
N GLY A 405 6.87 13.34 18.40
CA GLY A 405 7.86 14.33 18.84
C GLY A 405 8.28 15.29 17.73
N TRP A 406 7.38 15.56 16.77
CA TRP A 406 7.61 16.49 15.67
C TRP A 406 7.16 17.89 16.07
N SER A 407 7.89 18.94 15.64
CA SER A 407 7.28 20.27 15.49
C SER A 407 6.13 20.20 14.49
N ASP A 408 5.16 21.11 14.57
CA ASP A 408 3.91 20.98 13.79
C ASP A 408 4.21 20.67 12.31
N PRO A 409 3.80 19.50 11.80
CA PRO A 409 4.37 18.96 10.58
C PRO A 409 4.00 19.76 9.33
N TRP A 410 2.91 20.52 9.37
CA TRP A 410 2.36 21.24 8.21
C TRP A 410 1.68 22.58 8.55
N LEU A 411 2.07 23.27 9.63
CA LEU A 411 1.61 24.64 9.89
C LEU A 411 2.04 25.58 8.75
N GLY A 412 1.04 26.24 8.14
CA GLY A 412 1.18 27.19 7.04
C GLY A 412 -0.18 27.70 6.58
#